data_AF-A0A926GTR0-F1
#
_entry.id   AF-A0A926GTR0-F1
#
_cell.length_a   1.000
_cell.length_b   1.000
_cell.length_c   1.000
_cell.angle_alpha   90.00
_cell.angle_beta   90.00
_cell.angle_gamma   90.00
#
_symmetry.space_group_name_H-M   'P 1'
#
loop_
_entity.id
_entity.type
_entity.pdbx_description
1 polymer ?
#
loop_
_entity_poly.entity_id
_entity_poly.type
_entity_poly.pdbx_seq_one_letter_code
_entity_poly.pdbx_strand_id
1 'polypeptide(L)'
;MNSPASEQLARRISWFENYTDALSNHPTTSESREEPYRCPCRRYKTLAERGAFEICPVCSWEDDGQDDHDADTIRGGPNGASSLTQARANYKTLGAMEQRFVESVLPRYVTSNSTQETRRRPSNK
;
A
#
# COMPACT_ATOMS: atom_id res chain seq x y z
N MET A 1 -46.29 -15.57 -22.53
CA MET A 1 -45.61 -14.34 -23.00
C MET A 1 -44.72 -13.87 -21.86
N ASN A 2 -43.40 -14.03 -21.97
CA ASN A 2 -42.48 -13.65 -20.90
C ASN A 2 -42.33 -12.13 -20.88
N SER A 3 -42.46 -11.52 -19.70
CA SER A 3 -42.36 -10.07 -19.54
C SER A 3 -40.89 -9.63 -19.71
N PRO A 4 -40.62 -8.47 -20.34
CA PRO A 4 -39.27 -7.92 -20.41
C PRO A 4 -38.60 -7.81 -19.02
N ALA A 5 -39.39 -7.66 -17.95
CA ALA A 5 -38.92 -7.64 -16.58
C ALA A 5 -38.45 -9.02 -16.07
N SER A 6 -39.09 -10.11 -16.47
CA SER A 6 -38.67 -11.47 -16.08
C SER A 6 -37.37 -11.89 -16.77
N GLU A 7 -37.16 -11.44 -18.01
CA GLU A 7 -35.92 -11.69 -18.74
C GLU A 7 -34.74 -10.91 -18.14
N GLN A 8 -34.95 -9.63 -17.80
CA GLN A 8 -33.93 -8.84 -17.10
C GLN A 8 -33.59 -9.40 -15.72
N LEU A 9 -34.58 -9.90 -14.98
CA LEU A 9 -34.35 -10.56 -13.69
C LEU A 9 -33.51 -11.84 -13.86
N ALA A 10 -33.85 -12.69 -14.82
CA ALA A 10 -33.09 -13.91 -15.12
C ALA A 10 -31.63 -13.61 -15.50
N ARG A 11 -31.38 -12.54 -16.28
CA ARG A 11 -30.02 -12.10 -16.63
C ARG A 11 -29.23 -11.63 -15.41
N ARG A 12 -29.88 -10.94 -14.46
CA ARG A 12 -29.22 -10.48 -13.22
C ARG A 12 -28.91 -11.62 -12.27
N ILE A 13 -29.82 -12.60 -12.15
CA ILE A 13 -29.61 -13.81 -11.34
C ILE A 13 -28.46 -14.61 -11.93
N SER A 14 -28.48 -14.89 -13.24
CA SER A 14 -27.40 -15.62 -13.91
C SER A 14 -26.05 -14.93 -13.80
N TRP A 15 -26.00 -13.59 -13.89
CA TRP A 15 -24.76 -12.85 -13.66
C TRP A 15 -24.23 -13.02 -12.23
N PHE A 16 -25.12 -12.93 -11.23
CA PHE A 16 -24.76 -13.06 -9.82
C PHE A 16 -24.27 -14.48 -9.49
N GLU A 17 -24.95 -15.51 -9.97
CA GLU A 17 -24.55 -16.91 -9.81
C GLU A 17 -23.17 -17.16 -10.47
N ASN A 18 -22.97 -16.72 -11.70
CA ASN A 18 -21.67 -16.85 -12.39
C ASN A 18 -20.54 -16.10 -11.66
N TYR A 19 -20.82 -14.91 -11.13
CA TYR A 19 -19.85 -14.11 -10.37
C TYR A 19 -19.45 -14.79 -9.06
N THR A 20 -20.42 -15.33 -8.32
CA THR A 20 -20.17 -16.04 -7.05
C THR A 20 -19.46 -17.39 -7.25
N ASP A 21 -19.78 -18.13 -8.31
CA ASP A 21 -19.05 -19.34 -8.70
C ASP A 21 -17.61 -19.04 -9.10
N ALA A 22 -17.36 -17.94 -9.82
CA ALA A 22 -16.02 -17.52 -10.18
C ALA A 22 -15.18 -17.13 -8.95
N LEU A 23 -15.79 -16.53 -7.93
CA LEU A 23 -15.13 -16.23 -6.65
C LEU A 23 -14.88 -17.48 -5.80
N SER A 24 -15.82 -18.42 -5.78
CA SER A 24 -15.71 -19.67 -4.99
C SER A 24 -14.67 -20.63 -5.56
N ASN A 25 -14.46 -20.59 -6.88
CA ASN A 25 -13.41 -21.33 -7.58
C ASN A 25 -12.09 -20.55 -7.68
N HIS A 26 -12.02 -19.33 -7.14
CA HIS A 26 -10.74 -18.66 -6.95
C HIS A 26 -10.00 -19.42 -5.84
N PRO A 27 -8.76 -19.88 -6.07
CA PRO A 27 -7.98 -20.52 -5.02
C PRO A 27 -7.82 -19.51 -3.89
N THR A 28 -8.42 -19.80 -2.73
CA THR A 28 -8.42 -18.92 -1.56
C THR A 28 -7.27 -19.20 -0.60
N THR A 29 -6.53 -20.28 -0.79
CA THR A 29 -5.26 -20.52 -0.07
C THR A 29 -4.39 -21.43 -0.91
N SER A 30 -3.23 -20.95 -1.35
CA SER A 30 -2.15 -21.84 -1.73
C SER A 30 -1.35 -22.13 -0.45
N GLU A 31 -1.25 -23.40 -0.06
CA GLU A 31 -0.32 -23.89 0.98
C GLU A 31 1.15 -23.81 0.49
N SER A 32 1.50 -22.73 -0.20
CA SER A 32 2.87 -22.34 -0.47
C SER A 32 3.08 -21.03 0.28
N ARG A 33 4.19 -20.88 1.00
CA ARG A 33 4.55 -19.58 1.58
C ARG A 33 4.77 -18.61 0.41
N GLU A 34 3.71 -17.96 -0.04
CA GLU A 34 3.77 -16.94 -1.08
C GLU A 34 4.81 -15.92 -0.64
N GLU A 35 5.79 -15.67 -1.51
CA GLU A 35 6.83 -14.72 -1.19
C GLU A 35 6.17 -13.36 -0.90
N PRO A 36 6.50 -12.69 0.22
CA PRO A 36 5.84 -11.45 0.58
C PRO A 36 5.95 -10.44 -0.55
N TYR A 37 4.87 -9.72 -0.79
CA TYR A 37 4.81 -8.76 -1.87
C TYR A 37 5.40 -7.41 -1.46
N ARG A 38 5.83 -6.65 -2.46
CA ARG A 38 6.46 -5.34 -2.26
C ARG A 38 5.43 -4.29 -1.90
N CYS A 39 5.64 -3.60 -0.77
CA CYS A 39 4.89 -2.39 -0.47
C CYS A 39 5.12 -1.32 -1.56
N PRO A 40 4.08 -0.68 -2.10
CA PRO A 40 4.21 0.31 -3.17
C PRO A 40 4.98 1.58 -2.73
N CYS A 41 4.98 1.90 -1.43
CA CYS A 41 5.69 3.04 -0.86
C CYS A 41 7.20 2.77 -0.76
N ARG A 42 7.63 1.73 -0.02
CA ARG A 42 9.05 1.47 0.24
C ARG A 42 9.74 0.48 -0.72
N ARG A 43 8.96 -0.22 -1.55
CA ARG A 43 9.40 -1.23 -2.55
C ARG A 43 10.10 -2.47 -1.99
N TYR A 44 9.94 -2.76 -0.70
CA TYR A 44 10.44 -3.98 -0.05
C TYR A 44 9.31 -4.96 0.24
N LYS A 45 9.64 -6.26 0.25
CA LYS A 45 8.71 -7.37 0.51
C LYS A 45 8.25 -7.35 1.98
N THR A 46 7.07 -6.81 2.25
CA THR A 46 6.53 -6.64 3.62
C THR A 46 5.05 -6.99 3.75
N LEU A 47 4.38 -7.29 2.65
CA LEU A 47 2.94 -7.56 2.61
C LEU A 47 2.72 -9.04 2.34
N ALA A 48 1.71 -9.65 2.94
CA ALA A 48 1.35 -11.04 2.62
C ALA A 48 0.53 -11.11 1.32
N GLU A 49 -0.32 -10.12 1.04
CA GLU A 49 -1.09 -10.00 -0.20
C GLU A 49 -1.01 -8.58 -0.80
N ARG A 50 -1.31 -8.41 -2.10
CA ARG A 50 -1.39 -7.10 -2.76
C ARG A 50 -2.80 -6.58 -2.89
N GLY A 51 -2.99 -5.30 -2.59
CA GLY A 51 -4.28 -4.64 -2.66
C GLY A 51 -5.27 -5.10 -1.58
N ALA A 52 -4.80 -5.83 -0.57
CA ALA A 52 -5.61 -6.41 0.50
C ALA A 52 -5.74 -5.50 1.73
N PHE A 53 -5.50 -4.19 1.58
CA PHE A 53 -5.58 -3.20 2.66
C PHE A 53 -4.62 -3.47 3.84
N GLU A 54 -3.52 -4.19 3.58
CA GLU A 54 -2.50 -4.41 4.60
C GLU A 54 -1.70 -3.13 4.86
N ILE A 55 -1.50 -2.80 6.13
CA ILE A 55 -0.62 -1.71 6.55
C ILE A 55 0.81 -2.21 6.65
N CYS A 56 1.71 -1.62 5.84
CA CYS A 56 3.12 -1.96 5.88
C CYS A 56 3.72 -1.63 7.27
N PRO A 57 4.23 -2.61 8.03
CA PRO A 57 4.71 -2.39 9.41
C PRO A 57 5.98 -1.53 9.48
N VAL A 58 6.60 -1.21 8.34
CA VAL A 58 7.84 -0.43 8.27
C VAL A 58 7.60 1.03 7.89
N CYS A 59 6.56 1.34 7.10
CA CYS A 59 6.30 2.71 6.66
C CYS A 59 4.89 3.21 6.95
N SER A 60 4.01 2.36 7.49
CA SER A 60 2.60 2.65 7.78
C SER A 60 1.70 2.97 6.58
N TRP A 61 2.16 2.75 5.35
CA TRP A 61 1.32 2.83 4.16
C TRP A 61 0.38 1.62 4.07
N GLU A 62 -0.92 1.86 3.87
CA GLU A 62 -1.92 0.83 3.57
C GLU A 62 -1.91 0.52 2.06
N ASP A 63 -1.80 -0.76 1.71
CA ASP A 63 -1.89 -1.23 0.32
C ASP A 63 -3.35 -1.36 -0.14
N ASP A 64 -3.98 -0.22 -0.43
CA ASP A 64 -5.35 -0.07 -0.97
C ASP A 64 -5.44 -0.35 -2.49
N GLY A 65 -4.39 -0.93 -3.07
CA GLY A 65 -4.26 -1.19 -4.51
C GLY A 65 -3.75 0.00 -5.34
N GLN A 66 -3.39 1.13 -4.72
CA GLN A 66 -2.71 2.24 -5.40
C GLN A 66 -1.29 1.86 -5.84
N ASP A 67 -0.89 2.25 -7.06
CA ASP A 67 0.47 2.01 -7.58
C ASP A 67 0.93 3.14 -8.53
N ASP A 68 1.96 2.91 -9.34
CA ASP A 68 2.63 3.93 -10.16
C ASP A 68 1.69 4.69 -11.11
N HIS A 69 0.64 4.05 -11.63
CA HIS A 69 -0.29 4.66 -12.59
C HIS A 69 -1.20 5.75 -11.99
N ASP A 70 -1.39 5.72 -10.67
CA ASP A 70 -2.25 6.65 -9.95
C ASP A 70 -1.59 7.19 -8.67
N ALA A 71 -0.25 7.19 -8.63
CA ALA A 71 0.54 7.48 -7.43
C ALA A 71 0.35 8.89 -6.86
N ASP A 72 -0.08 9.86 -7.68
CA ASP A 72 -0.33 11.24 -7.27
C ASP A 72 -1.75 11.47 -6.75
N THR A 73 -2.66 10.50 -6.91
CA THR A 73 -4.03 10.58 -6.39
C THR A 73 -4.03 10.46 -4.86
N ILE A 74 -4.87 11.26 -4.19
CA ILE A 74 -5.12 11.11 -2.75
C ILE A 74 -6.42 10.33 -2.61
N ARG A 75 -6.32 9.10 -2.09
CA ARG A 75 -7.47 8.20 -1.89
C ARG A 75 -8.12 8.31 -0.51
N GLY A 76 -7.44 8.91 0.47
CA GLY A 76 -7.97 9.05 1.83
C GLY A 76 -7.68 7.82 2.71
N GLY A 77 -8.65 7.45 3.55
CA GLY A 77 -8.56 6.28 4.42
C GLY A 77 -7.40 6.37 5.43
N PRO A 78 -6.80 5.23 5.82
CA PRO A 78 -5.62 5.18 6.70
C PRO A 78 -4.39 5.93 6.14
N ASN A 79 -4.29 6.05 4.81
CA ASN A 79 -3.27 6.86 4.13
C ASN A 79 -3.51 8.37 4.26
N GLY A 80 -4.69 8.80 4.70
CA GLY A 80 -5.02 10.20 5.00
C GLY A 80 -4.92 11.12 3.79
N ALA A 81 -4.30 12.29 3.97
CA ALA A 81 -4.13 13.28 2.91
C ALA A 81 -2.88 13.05 2.04
N SER A 82 -2.22 11.90 2.17
CA SER A 82 -1.00 11.59 1.41
C SER A 82 -1.32 10.84 0.12
N SER A 83 -0.69 11.27 -0.97
CA SER A 83 -0.55 10.45 -2.17
C SER A 83 0.60 9.45 -2.00
N LEU A 84 0.63 8.40 -2.80
CA LEU A 84 1.72 7.42 -2.81
C LEU A 84 3.07 8.08 -3.18
N THR A 85 3.06 9.06 -4.09
CA THR A 85 4.25 9.88 -4.40
C THR A 85 4.77 10.61 -3.17
N GLN A 86 3.89 11.26 -2.40
CA GLN A 86 4.29 11.95 -1.18
C GLN A 86 4.80 10.98 -0.12
N ALA A 87 4.13 9.84 0.05
CA ALA A 87 4.57 8.80 0.98
C ALA A 87 5.96 8.24 0.65
N ARG A 88 6.25 8.03 -0.65
CA ARG A 88 7.58 7.62 -1.13
C ARG A 88 8.65 8.65 -0.79
N ALA A 89 8.35 9.94 -0.96
CA ALA A 89 9.26 11.02 -0.61
C ALA A 89 9.49 11.08 0.90
N ASN A 90 8.42 11.01 1.70
CA ASN A 90 8.46 11.00 3.15
C ASN A 90 9.23 9.79 3.71
N TYR A 91 9.05 8.59 3.13
CA TYR A 91 9.77 7.41 3.60
C TYR A 91 11.29 7.57 3.45
N LYS A 92 11.75 8.22 2.37
CA LYS A 92 13.18 8.47 2.14
C LYS A 92 13.78 9.41 3.18
N THR A 93 13.00 10.35 3.72
CA THR A 93 13.48 11.38 4.66
C THR A 93 13.20 11.04 6.12
N LEU A 94 12.00 10.53 6.41
CA LEU A 94 11.48 10.26 7.76
C LEU A 94 11.57 8.78 8.15
N GLY A 95 11.68 7.87 7.18
CA GLY A 95 11.53 6.44 7.41
C GLY A 95 10.09 5.97 7.61
N ALA A 96 9.10 6.86 7.45
CA ALA A 96 7.67 6.60 7.54
C ALA A 96 6.92 7.31 6.39
N MET A 97 5.70 6.91 6.08
CA MET A 97 4.89 7.55 5.03
C MET A 97 4.50 8.99 5.36
N GLU A 98 4.43 9.33 6.65
CA GLU A 98 4.08 10.66 7.16
C GLU A 98 4.69 10.87 8.54
N GLN A 99 4.83 12.14 8.94
CA GLN A 99 5.40 12.52 10.25
C GLN A 99 4.66 11.88 11.43
N ARG A 100 3.33 11.77 11.37
CA ARG A 100 2.50 11.20 12.44
C ARG A 100 2.83 9.73 12.76
N PHE A 101 3.45 9.02 11.82
CA PHE A 101 3.77 7.60 11.96
C PHE A 101 5.23 7.33 12.35
N VAL A 102 6.08 8.36 12.42
CA VAL A 102 7.51 8.19 12.71
C VAL A 102 7.70 7.45 14.02
N GLU A 103 7.02 7.84 15.09
CA GLU A 103 7.15 7.15 16.39
C GLU A 103 6.60 5.71 16.36
N SER A 104 5.54 5.44 15.60
CA SER A 104 4.93 4.10 15.51
C SER A 104 5.74 3.10 14.70
N VAL A 105 6.59 3.56 13.77
CA VAL A 105 7.42 2.68 12.91
C VAL A 105 8.88 2.62 13.33
N LEU A 106 9.27 3.37 14.36
CA LEU A 106 10.59 3.26 14.96
C LEU A 106 10.66 2.00 15.83
N PRO A 107 11.70 1.19 15.60
CA PRO A 107 12.87 1.40 16.43
C PRO A 107 14.13 1.40 15.55
N ARG A 108 14.46 2.57 14.97
CA ARG A 108 15.83 2.77 14.50
C ARG A 108 16.67 3.10 15.72
N TYR A 109 17.45 2.11 16.18
CA TYR A 109 18.63 2.21 17.03
C TYR A 109 18.93 3.64 17.52
N VAL A 110 18.81 3.89 18.82
CA VAL A 110 19.25 5.14 19.46
C VAL A 110 20.69 5.42 19.01
N THR A 111 20.91 6.35 18.08
CA THR A 111 22.21 6.99 17.97
C THR A 111 22.18 8.19 18.90
N SER A 112 22.49 7.93 20.16
CA SER A 112 23.14 8.93 20.98
C SER A 112 24.43 9.35 20.25
N ASN A 113 24.58 10.66 20.07
CA ASN A 113 25.79 11.38 19.68
C ASN A 113 26.22 11.35 18.21
N SER A 114 25.90 12.44 17.49
CA SER A 114 26.86 13.07 16.58
C SER A 114 26.40 14.49 16.23
N THR A 115 26.70 15.43 17.12
CA THR A 115 27.01 16.79 16.72
C THR A 115 28.19 16.70 15.73
N GLN A 116 27.98 16.99 14.44
CA GLN A 116 29.07 17.39 13.57
C GLN A 116 28.76 18.77 13.00
N GLU A 117 29.15 19.74 13.83
CA GLU A 117 29.91 20.92 13.47
C GLU A 117 30.32 21.00 11.99
N THR A 118 29.92 22.10 11.38
CA THR A 118 30.33 22.57 10.06
C THR A 118 31.84 22.39 9.81
N ARG A 119 32.22 21.60 8.80
CA ARG A 119 33.55 21.71 8.20
C ARG A 119 33.44 22.39 6.84
N ARG A 120 33.72 23.69 6.84
CA ARG A 120 34.00 24.50 5.65
C ARG A 120 35.17 23.87 4.90
N ARG A 121 35.02 23.67 3.59
CA ARG A 121 36.09 23.28 2.67
C ARG A 121 36.99 24.50 2.44
N PRO A 122 38.32 24.45 2.62
CA PRO A 122 39.17 25.54 2.17
C PRO A 122 39.28 25.51 0.64
N SER A 123 39.07 26.65 0.00
CA SER A 123 39.44 26.90 -1.40
C SER A 123 40.95 26.80 -1.54
N ASN A 124 41.44 26.00 -2.50
CA ASN A 124 42.80 26.12 -2.98
C ASN A 124 42.83 27.06 -4.20
N LYS A 125 43.82 27.95 -4.17
CA LYS A 125 44.27 28.83 -5.26
C LYS A 125 44.82 28.02 -6.43
#